data_AF-A0A378UF41-F1
#
_entry.id   AF-A0A378UF41-F1
#
_cell.length_a   1.000
_cell.length_b   1.000
_cell.length_c   1.000
_cell.angle_alpha   90.00
_cell.angle_beta   90.00
_cell.angle_gamma   90.00
#
_symmetry.space_group_name_H-M   'P 1'
#
loop_
_entity.id
_entity.type
_entity.pdbx_description
1 polymer ?
#
loop_
_entity_poly.entity_id
_entity_poly.type
_entity_poly.pdbx_seq_one_letter_code
_entity_poly.pdbx_strand_id
1 'polypeptide(L)'
;MLIKPSKKNLKNFLCKVREIIKRNPTLPAWKLIGQLNPVIRGWATYHRHVVAKETFNYVDTQIWRAIWRWCVRRHPRKGLRWIAGRYFSFEGRRWIFKAITPEGKILTLFRAMETPIKRHIKIKGEATPYTPGMEIYFERRLDLIWKGKSKKMKTVVQLWKRQGKHCPQCGQLITNQTGWNIHHRIRKVMGGSDELTNLELLHPNCHRQLHSREAGAHRKHL
;
A
#
# COMPACT_ATOMS: atom_id res chain seq x y z
N MET A 1 -13.67 12.84 -13.37
CA MET A 1 -13.33 11.54 -13.99
C MET A 1 -12.84 10.56 -12.92
N LEU A 2 -13.56 9.44 -12.70
CA LEU A 2 -13.12 8.39 -11.78
C LEU A 2 -12.39 7.30 -12.56
N ILE A 3 -11.11 7.10 -12.29
CA ILE A 3 -10.31 6.05 -12.94
C ILE A 3 -10.77 4.70 -12.36
N LYS A 4 -11.43 3.89 -13.18
CA LYS A 4 -11.87 2.52 -12.85
C LYS A 4 -11.10 1.50 -13.71
N PRO A 5 -10.92 0.24 -13.25
CA PRO A 5 -10.38 -0.83 -14.10
C PRO A 5 -11.19 -0.99 -15.39
N SER A 6 -10.53 -1.23 -16.52
CA SER A 6 -11.21 -1.39 -17.80
C SER A 6 -12.02 -2.71 -17.85
N LYS A 7 -13.19 -2.67 -18.51
CA LYS A 7 -14.05 -3.85 -18.66
C LYS A 7 -13.32 -5.02 -19.35
N LYS A 8 -12.47 -4.71 -20.34
CA LYS A 8 -11.66 -5.70 -21.07
C LYS A 8 -10.65 -6.41 -20.14
N ASN A 9 -9.93 -5.67 -19.32
CA ASN A 9 -8.98 -6.25 -18.36
C ASN A 9 -9.70 -7.14 -17.34
N LEU A 10 -10.82 -6.67 -16.79
CA LEU A 10 -11.65 -7.43 -15.87
C LEU A 10 -12.14 -8.76 -16.48
N LYS A 11 -12.63 -8.73 -17.72
CA LYS A 11 -13.09 -9.93 -18.43
C LYS A 11 -11.97 -10.94 -18.61
N ASN A 12 -10.80 -10.49 -19.05
CA ASN A 12 -9.62 -11.34 -19.26
C ASN A 12 -9.15 -11.97 -17.94
N PHE A 13 -9.10 -11.18 -16.86
CA PHE A 13 -8.76 -11.67 -15.53
C PHE A 13 -9.73 -12.78 -15.06
N LEU A 14 -11.04 -12.54 -15.15
CA LEU A 14 -12.04 -13.54 -14.77
C LEU A 14 -12.00 -14.79 -15.67
N CYS A 15 -11.67 -14.64 -16.95
CA CYS A 15 -11.46 -15.77 -17.86
C CYS A 15 -10.31 -16.65 -17.37
N LYS A 16 -9.15 -16.03 -17.09
CA LYS A 16 -7.98 -16.70 -16.55
C LYS A 16 -8.28 -17.45 -15.24
N VAL A 17 -8.98 -16.82 -14.30
CA VAL A 17 -9.36 -17.48 -13.03
C VAL A 17 -10.28 -18.68 -13.29
N ARG A 18 -11.28 -18.53 -14.16
CA ARG A 18 -12.19 -19.64 -14.51
C ARG A 18 -11.47 -20.77 -15.22
N GLU A 19 -10.50 -20.48 -16.07
CA GLU A 19 -9.67 -21.49 -16.74
C GLU A 19 -8.85 -22.30 -15.72
N ILE A 20 -8.22 -21.63 -14.75
CA ILE A 20 -7.50 -22.32 -13.66
C ILE A 20 -8.45 -23.28 -12.92
N ILE A 21 -9.67 -22.84 -12.59
CA ILE A 21 -10.64 -23.70 -11.89
C ILE A 21 -11.10 -24.87 -12.78
N LYS A 22 -11.36 -24.62 -14.06
CA LYS A 22 -11.84 -25.63 -15.02
C LYS A 22 -10.79 -26.70 -15.33
N ARG A 23 -9.53 -26.31 -15.49
CA ARG A 23 -8.41 -27.23 -15.78
C ARG A 23 -8.08 -28.15 -14.61
N ASN A 24 -8.51 -27.81 -13.39
CA ASN A 24 -8.17 -28.53 -12.17
C ASN A 24 -9.41 -29.17 -11.49
N PRO A 25 -10.13 -30.10 -12.14
CA PRO A 25 -11.40 -30.61 -11.64
C PRO A 25 -11.28 -31.47 -10.36
N THR A 26 -10.19 -32.21 -10.19
CA THR A 26 -9.97 -33.20 -9.13
C THR A 26 -8.95 -32.77 -8.08
N LEU A 27 -8.34 -31.59 -8.27
CA LEU A 27 -7.30 -31.05 -7.41
C LEU A 27 -7.81 -30.83 -5.97
N PRO A 28 -7.03 -31.13 -4.92
CA PRO A 28 -7.43 -30.81 -3.55
C PRO A 28 -7.60 -29.29 -3.37
N ALA A 29 -8.57 -28.89 -2.53
CA ALA A 29 -8.95 -27.49 -2.38
C ALA A 29 -7.79 -26.58 -1.94
N TRP A 30 -6.88 -27.06 -1.09
CA TRP A 30 -5.71 -26.29 -0.66
C TRP A 30 -4.75 -25.96 -1.81
N LYS A 31 -4.52 -26.89 -2.75
CA LYS A 31 -3.72 -26.63 -3.96
C LYS A 31 -4.42 -25.61 -4.86
N LEU A 32 -5.76 -25.67 -4.94
CA LEU A 32 -6.53 -24.73 -5.75
C LEU A 32 -6.43 -23.31 -5.19
N ILE A 33 -6.53 -23.16 -3.86
CA ILE A 33 -6.29 -21.89 -3.16
C ILE A 33 -4.86 -21.41 -3.42
N GLY A 34 -3.88 -22.30 -3.37
CA GLY A 34 -2.48 -21.99 -3.67
C GLY A 34 -2.25 -21.42 -5.07
N GLN A 35 -2.98 -21.90 -6.08
CA GLN A 35 -2.90 -21.38 -7.46
C GLN A 35 -3.68 -20.06 -7.64
N LEU A 36 -4.83 -19.93 -6.99
CA LEU A 36 -5.70 -18.75 -7.15
C LEU A 36 -5.18 -17.53 -6.40
N ASN A 37 -4.66 -17.70 -5.18
CA ASN A 37 -4.27 -16.60 -4.30
C ASN A 37 -3.23 -15.65 -4.92
N PRO A 38 -2.12 -16.12 -5.53
CA PRO A 38 -1.16 -15.24 -6.19
C PRO A 38 -1.76 -14.44 -7.34
N VAL A 39 -2.65 -15.05 -8.13
CA VAL A 39 -3.29 -14.41 -9.29
C VAL A 39 -4.24 -13.29 -8.83
N ILE A 40 -5.10 -13.57 -7.85
CA ILE A 40 -6.04 -12.58 -7.30
C ILE A 40 -5.28 -11.46 -6.60
N ARG A 41 -4.27 -11.80 -5.79
CA ARG A 41 -3.46 -10.83 -5.06
C ARG A 41 -2.69 -9.91 -6.00
N GLY A 42 -2.07 -10.45 -7.04
CA GLY A 42 -1.34 -9.66 -8.04
C GLY A 42 -2.27 -8.65 -8.73
N TRP A 43 -3.43 -9.12 -9.19
CA TRP A 43 -4.41 -8.26 -9.86
C TRP A 43 -4.99 -7.18 -8.94
N ALA A 44 -5.35 -7.53 -7.70
CA ALA A 44 -5.86 -6.57 -6.72
C ALA A 44 -4.79 -5.55 -6.32
N THR A 45 -3.53 -5.97 -6.19
CA THR A 45 -2.40 -5.08 -5.89
C THR A 45 -2.16 -4.10 -7.03
N TYR A 46 -2.24 -4.53 -8.28
CA TYR A 46 -2.10 -3.64 -9.44
C TYR A 46 -3.19 -2.56 -9.48
N HIS A 47 -4.45 -2.94 -9.23
CA HIS A 47 -5.59 -2.02 -9.23
C HIS A 47 -5.85 -1.30 -7.90
N ARG A 48 -4.99 -1.46 -6.89
CA ARG A 48 -5.18 -0.82 -5.57
C ARG A 48 -5.16 0.71 -5.62
N HIS A 49 -4.61 1.27 -6.70
CA HIS A 49 -4.39 2.71 -6.84
C HIS A 49 -5.55 3.45 -7.53
N VAL A 50 -6.50 2.70 -8.09
CA VAL A 50 -7.66 3.22 -8.80
C VAL A 50 -8.94 2.98 -8.01
N VAL A 51 -10.07 3.54 -8.45
CA VAL A 51 -11.38 3.35 -7.79
C VAL A 51 -11.90 1.95 -8.15
N ALA A 52 -11.52 0.95 -7.36
CA ALA A 52 -11.74 -0.46 -7.69
C ALA A 52 -12.58 -1.27 -6.69
N LYS A 53 -13.07 -0.69 -5.57
CA LYS A 53 -13.80 -1.49 -4.54
C LYS A 53 -15.04 -2.19 -5.08
N GLU A 54 -15.85 -1.49 -5.86
CA GLU A 54 -17.03 -2.07 -6.53
C GLU A 54 -16.63 -3.22 -7.47
N THR A 55 -15.59 -3.01 -8.28
CA THR A 55 -15.03 -4.03 -9.16
C THR A 55 -14.47 -5.23 -8.39
N PHE A 56 -13.81 -5.01 -7.26
CA PHE A 56 -13.28 -6.06 -6.39
C PHE A 56 -14.41 -6.92 -5.81
N ASN A 57 -15.50 -6.30 -5.37
CA ASN A 57 -16.66 -7.04 -4.88
C ASN A 57 -17.31 -7.88 -6.00
N TYR A 58 -17.41 -7.33 -7.21
CA TYR A 58 -17.89 -8.08 -8.37
C TYR A 58 -16.97 -9.27 -8.69
N VAL A 59 -15.65 -9.06 -8.69
CA VAL A 59 -14.66 -10.11 -8.89
C VAL A 59 -14.81 -11.22 -7.85
N ASP A 60 -14.84 -10.89 -6.57
CA ASP A 60 -14.97 -11.87 -5.48
C ASP A 60 -16.26 -12.69 -5.64
N THR A 61 -17.37 -12.05 -6.02
CA THR A 61 -18.65 -12.73 -6.27
C THR A 61 -18.55 -13.71 -7.46
N GLN A 62 -17.89 -13.31 -8.55
CA GLN A 62 -17.72 -14.16 -9.73
C GLN A 62 -16.82 -15.36 -9.45
N ILE A 63 -15.74 -15.16 -8.68
CA ILE A 63 -14.82 -16.22 -8.27
C ILE A 63 -15.56 -17.20 -7.34
N TRP A 64 -16.32 -16.67 -6.36
CA TRP A 64 -17.12 -17.50 -5.46
C TRP A 64 -18.10 -18.40 -6.23
N ARG A 65 -18.83 -17.85 -7.21
CA ARG A 65 -19.75 -18.64 -8.06
C ARG A 65 -19.05 -19.74 -8.85
N ALA A 66 -17.82 -19.48 -9.33
CA ALA A 66 -17.03 -20.47 -10.05
C ALA A 66 -16.54 -21.60 -9.14
N ILE A 67 -16.09 -21.25 -7.93
CA ILE A 67 -15.66 -22.22 -6.91
C ILE A 67 -16.84 -23.04 -6.42
N TRP A 68 -18.00 -22.43 -6.17
CA TRP A 68 -19.21 -23.14 -5.76
C TRP A 68 -19.60 -24.22 -6.78
N ARG A 69 -19.63 -23.88 -8.07
CA ARG A 69 -19.87 -24.85 -9.15
C ARG A 69 -18.83 -25.98 -9.17
N TRP A 70 -17.56 -25.64 -8.94
CA TRP A 70 -16.50 -26.64 -8.84
C TRP A 70 -16.70 -27.59 -7.65
N CYS A 71 -17.11 -27.08 -6.49
CA CYS A 71 -17.42 -27.86 -5.29
C CYS A 71 -18.62 -28.79 -5.51
N VAL A 72 -19.73 -28.29 -6.08
CA VAL A 72 -20.94 -29.07 -6.36
C VAL A 72 -20.64 -30.20 -7.34
N ARG A 73 -19.93 -29.91 -8.43
CA ARG A 73 -19.53 -30.92 -9.42
C ARG A 73 -18.69 -32.05 -8.82
N ARG A 74 -17.85 -31.77 -7.81
CA ARG A 74 -17.03 -32.79 -7.14
C ARG A 74 -17.83 -33.77 -6.29
N HIS A 75 -19.02 -33.40 -5.86
CA HIS A 75 -19.80 -34.19 -4.90
C HIS A 75 -21.26 -34.34 -5.33
N PRO A 76 -21.52 -35.02 -6.48
CA PRO A 76 -22.87 -35.14 -7.03
C PRO A 76 -23.84 -35.88 -6.08
N ARG A 77 -23.33 -36.75 -5.20
CA ARG A 77 -24.12 -37.54 -4.24
C ARG A 77 -24.26 -36.89 -2.85
N LYS A 78 -23.74 -35.68 -2.63
CA LYS A 78 -23.79 -35.01 -1.33
C LYS A 78 -24.70 -33.79 -1.39
N GLY A 79 -25.42 -33.54 -0.30
CA GLY A 79 -26.29 -32.37 -0.18
C GLY A 79 -25.51 -31.05 -0.15
N LEU A 80 -26.14 -29.97 -0.59
CA LEU A 80 -25.53 -28.63 -0.67
C LEU A 80 -25.03 -28.12 0.69
N ARG A 81 -25.76 -28.40 1.77
CA ARG A 81 -25.38 -28.02 3.14
C ARG A 81 -24.08 -28.71 3.58
N TRP A 82 -23.89 -29.97 3.20
CA TRP A 82 -22.65 -30.70 3.48
C TRP A 82 -21.48 -30.11 2.70
N ILE A 83 -21.69 -29.76 1.44
CA ILE A 83 -20.66 -29.12 0.60
C ILE A 83 -20.25 -27.77 1.21
N ALA A 84 -21.22 -26.96 1.63
CA ALA A 84 -20.98 -25.69 2.29
C ALA A 84 -20.15 -25.88 3.58
N GLY A 85 -20.54 -26.81 4.46
CA GLY A 85 -19.81 -27.10 5.70
C GLY A 85 -18.41 -27.66 5.48
N ARG A 86 -18.18 -28.40 4.39
CA ARG A 86 -16.86 -28.96 4.07
C ARG A 86 -15.86 -27.93 3.57
N TYR A 87 -16.31 -27.02 2.71
CA TYR A 87 -15.40 -26.14 1.95
C TYR A 87 -15.42 -24.68 2.40
N PHE A 88 -16.43 -24.26 3.15
CA PHE A 88 -16.60 -22.86 3.50
C PHE A 88 -16.75 -22.68 5.01
N SER A 89 -16.19 -21.59 5.55
CA SER A 89 -16.58 -21.04 6.84
C SER A 89 -17.54 -19.87 6.66
N PHE A 90 -18.41 -19.67 7.65
CA PHE A 90 -19.27 -18.50 7.72
C PHE A 90 -18.72 -17.57 8.80
N GLU A 91 -18.09 -16.48 8.37
CA GLU A 91 -17.43 -15.50 9.25
C GLU A 91 -17.89 -14.10 8.86
N GLY A 92 -18.28 -13.28 9.84
CA GLY A 92 -18.66 -11.87 9.60
C GLY A 92 -19.76 -11.69 8.54
N ARG A 93 -20.76 -12.59 8.52
CA ARG A 93 -21.86 -12.66 7.53
C ARG A 93 -21.42 -13.02 6.11
N ARG A 94 -20.31 -13.75 5.95
CA ARG A 94 -19.75 -14.05 4.63
C ARG A 94 -19.24 -15.49 4.56
N TRP A 95 -19.37 -16.08 3.37
CA TRP A 95 -18.84 -17.41 3.06
C TRP A 95 -17.38 -17.31 2.59
N ILE A 96 -16.46 -17.92 3.33
CA ILE A 96 -15.03 -17.93 3.03
C ILE A 96 -14.62 -19.32 2.60
N PHE A 97 -14.08 -19.45 1.38
CA PHE A 97 -13.56 -20.72 0.91
C PHE A 97 -12.25 -21.04 1.64
N LYS A 98 -12.21 -22.19 2.32
CA LYS A 98 -11.08 -22.64 3.12
C LYS A 98 -10.70 -24.08 2.82
N ALA A 99 -9.45 -24.42 3.08
CA ALA A 99 -8.94 -25.77 3.02
C ALA A 99 -7.81 -25.97 4.03
N ILE A 100 -7.69 -27.19 4.54
CA ILE A 100 -6.60 -27.57 5.45
C ILE A 100 -5.53 -28.26 4.60
N THR A 101 -4.27 -27.86 4.76
CA THR A 101 -3.13 -28.51 4.12
C THR A 101 -2.78 -29.82 4.83
N PRO A 102 -2.00 -30.73 4.21
CA PRO A 102 -1.53 -31.94 4.89
C PRO A 102 -0.80 -31.65 6.20
N GLU A 103 -0.14 -30.49 6.31
CA GLU A 103 0.57 -30.03 7.51
C GLU A 103 -0.35 -29.38 8.56
N GLY A 104 -1.67 -29.46 8.39
CA GLY A 104 -2.66 -28.91 9.33
C GLY A 104 -2.89 -27.39 9.22
N LYS A 105 -2.27 -26.69 8.25
CA LYS A 105 -2.44 -25.24 8.09
C LYS A 105 -3.75 -24.93 7.39
N ILE A 106 -4.52 -23.98 7.92
CA ILE A 106 -5.74 -23.49 7.28
C ILE A 106 -5.36 -22.43 6.23
N LEU A 107 -5.68 -22.71 4.97
CA LEU A 107 -5.60 -21.76 3.87
C LEU A 107 -6.99 -21.23 3.53
N THR A 108 -7.10 -19.92 3.35
CA THR A 108 -8.30 -19.24 2.88
C THR A 108 -8.05 -18.60 1.53
N LEU A 109 -9.11 -18.48 0.73
CA LEU A 109 -9.06 -17.76 -0.54
C LEU A 109 -8.88 -16.26 -0.29
N PHE A 110 -7.86 -15.68 -0.91
CA PHE A 110 -7.60 -14.25 -0.88
C PHE A 110 -8.72 -13.49 -1.59
N ARG A 111 -9.20 -12.41 -0.95
CA ARG A 111 -10.27 -11.57 -1.48
C ARG A 111 -9.71 -10.27 -2.03
N ALA A 112 -10.10 -9.92 -3.25
CA ALA A 112 -9.72 -8.64 -3.83
C ALA A 112 -10.26 -7.48 -2.96
N MET A 113 -11.46 -7.63 -2.38
CA MET A 113 -12.10 -6.61 -1.57
C MET A 113 -11.33 -6.25 -0.30
N GLU A 114 -10.48 -7.14 0.23
CA GLU A 114 -9.64 -6.87 1.41
C GLU A 114 -8.46 -5.95 1.09
N THR A 115 -8.10 -5.79 -0.20
CA THR A 115 -6.98 -4.94 -0.59
C THR A 115 -7.32 -3.47 -0.33
N PRO A 116 -6.54 -2.75 0.51
CA PRO A 116 -6.80 -1.35 0.80
C PRO A 116 -6.43 -0.48 -0.41
N ILE A 117 -7.34 0.42 -0.78
CA ILE A 117 -7.09 1.40 -1.83
C ILE A 117 -6.03 2.39 -1.35
N LYS A 118 -4.96 2.55 -2.14
CA LYS A 118 -3.89 3.52 -1.89
C LYS A 118 -3.89 4.55 -3.01
N ARG A 119 -4.46 5.72 -2.77
CA ARG A 119 -4.49 6.79 -3.78
C ARG A 119 -3.08 7.38 -3.98
N HIS A 120 -2.68 7.58 -5.23
CA HIS A 120 -1.49 8.39 -5.52
C HIS A 120 -1.83 9.86 -5.30
N ILE A 121 -0.96 10.56 -4.57
CA ILE A 121 -1.04 12.02 -4.41
C ILE A 121 -0.34 12.62 -5.63
N LYS A 122 -1.05 13.41 -6.46
CA LYS A 122 -0.43 14.07 -7.62
C LYS A 122 0.69 15.02 -7.18
N ILE A 123 1.71 15.20 -8.01
CA ILE A 123 2.69 16.28 -7.84
C ILE A 123 2.04 17.56 -8.38
N LYS A 124 2.19 18.70 -7.71
CA LYS A 124 1.84 20.01 -8.29
C LYS A 124 2.63 20.19 -9.59
N GLY A 125 1.96 20.46 -10.70
CA GLY A 125 2.61 20.49 -12.03
C GLY A 125 3.74 21.51 -12.14
N GLU A 126 3.59 22.67 -11.50
CA GLU A 126 4.57 23.76 -11.47
C GLU A 126 5.70 23.56 -10.43
N ALA A 127 5.60 22.54 -9.57
CA ALA A 127 6.57 22.35 -8.51
C ALA A 127 7.86 21.72 -9.05
N THR A 128 8.94 22.49 -9.05
CA THR A 128 10.29 21.98 -9.32
C THR A 128 11.17 22.08 -8.06
N PRO A 129 12.07 21.11 -7.80
CA PRO A 129 12.99 21.18 -6.66
C PRO A 129 13.94 22.39 -6.69
N TYR A 130 14.05 23.04 -7.83
CA TYR A 130 14.93 24.19 -8.08
C TYR A 130 14.17 25.53 -7.98
N THR A 131 12.86 25.52 -7.73
CA THR A 131 12.09 26.75 -7.52
C THR A 131 12.17 27.18 -6.04
N PRO A 132 12.59 28.42 -5.73
CA PRO A 132 12.54 28.96 -4.38
C PRO A 132 11.14 28.85 -3.75
N GLY A 133 11.07 28.49 -2.47
CA GLY A 133 9.78 28.32 -1.76
C GLY A 133 9.12 26.94 -1.89
N MET A 134 9.58 26.07 -2.81
CA MET A 134 9.04 24.70 -2.94
C MET A 134 9.72 23.67 -2.02
N GLU A 135 10.75 24.06 -1.26
CA GLU A 135 11.54 23.18 -0.38
C GLU A 135 10.65 22.43 0.63
N ILE A 136 9.83 23.17 1.39
CA ILE A 136 8.87 22.61 2.36
C ILE A 136 7.92 21.59 1.69
N TYR A 137 7.52 21.84 0.45
CA TYR A 137 6.64 20.94 -0.30
C TYR A 137 7.34 19.61 -0.63
N PHE A 138 8.60 19.65 -1.07
CA PHE A 138 9.39 18.44 -1.37
C PHE A 138 9.80 17.68 -0.10
N GLU A 139 10.18 18.36 0.99
CA GLU A 139 10.48 17.73 2.28
C GLU A 139 9.26 16.99 2.85
N ARG A 140 8.08 17.62 2.87
CA ARG A 140 6.83 16.97 3.27
C ARG A 140 6.49 15.76 2.38
N ARG A 141 6.86 15.82 1.10
CA ARG A 141 6.61 14.73 0.15
C ARG A 141 7.57 13.57 0.35
N LEU A 142 8.84 13.84 0.65
CA LEU A 142 9.81 12.83 1.10
C LEU A 142 9.29 12.12 2.35
N ASP A 143 8.74 12.86 3.31
CA ASP A 143 8.13 12.29 4.51
C ASP A 143 6.99 11.31 4.22
N LEU A 144 6.13 11.63 3.24
CA LEU A 144 5.03 10.77 2.79
C LEU A 144 5.53 9.51 2.06
N ILE A 145 6.53 9.63 1.18
CA ILE A 145 7.14 8.49 0.47
C ILE A 145 7.78 7.52 1.47
N TRP A 146 8.32 8.07 2.55
CA TRP A 146 9.02 7.34 3.58
C TRP A 146 8.11 6.79 4.68
N LYS A 147 6.85 7.24 4.76
CA LYS A 147 5.87 6.76 5.74
C LYS A 147 5.63 5.25 5.58
N GLY A 148 5.94 4.48 6.62
CA GLY A 148 5.79 3.02 6.64
C GLY A 148 6.92 2.23 5.96
N LYS A 149 8.03 2.87 5.56
CA LYS A 149 9.23 2.17 5.08
C LYS A 149 10.23 1.98 6.23
N SER A 150 10.71 0.75 6.43
CA SER A 150 11.74 0.43 7.43
C SER A 150 13.05 1.20 7.21
N LYS A 151 13.40 1.47 5.94
CA LYS A 151 14.58 2.27 5.57
C LYS A 151 14.55 3.68 6.15
N LYS A 152 13.38 4.34 6.22
CA LYS A 152 13.22 5.66 6.85
C LYS A 152 13.60 5.62 8.32
N MET A 153 13.10 4.62 9.04
CA MET A 153 13.31 4.54 10.48
C MET A 153 14.80 4.41 10.78
N LYS A 154 15.55 3.67 9.97
CA LYS A 154 17.02 3.60 10.08
C LYS A 154 17.67 4.97 9.88
N THR A 155 17.31 5.70 8.83
CA THR A 155 17.82 7.06 8.55
C THR A 155 17.50 8.05 9.68
N VAL A 156 16.25 8.07 10.15
CA VAL A 156 15.83 8.94 11.26
C VAL A 156 16.61 8.61 12.53
N VAL A 157 16.76 7.33 12.89
CA VAL A 157 17.54 6.91 14.06
C VAL A 157 19.00 7.31 13.94
N GLN A 158 19.60 7.20 12.74
CA GLN A 158 20.96 7.65 12.49
C GLN A 158 21.12 9.16 12.69
N LEU A 159 20.22 9.98 12.12
CA LEU A 159 20.23 11.43 12.30
C LEU A 159 20.00 11.83 13.75
N TRP A 160 19.06 11.18 14.43
CA TRP A 160 18.75 11.43 15.85
C TRP A 160 19.94 11.14 16.76
N LYS A 161 20.66 10.04 16.52
CA LYS A 161 21.91 9.72 17.24
C LYS A 161 23.02 10.72 16.92
N ARG A 162 23.22 11.05 15.64
CA ARG A 162 24.25 12.01 15.17
C ARG A 162 24.08 13.38 15.80
N GLN A 163 22.83 13.82 15.99
CA GLN A 163 22.49 15.12 16.60
C GLN A 163 22.46 15.09 18.13
N GLY A 164 22.87 13.99 18.77
CA GLY A 164 22.79 13.86 20.22
C GLY A 164 21.36 13.99 20.76
N LYS A 165 20.34 13.67 19.93
CA LYS A 165 18.91 13.82 20.21
C LYS A 165 18.39 15.26 20.32
N HIS A 166 19.20 16.27 20.01
CA HIS A 166 18.79 17.67 20.08
C HIS A 166 18.43 18.23 18.70
N CYS A 167 17.54 19.21 18.68
CA CYS A 167 17.21 20.00 17.51
C CYS A 167 18.28 21.08 17.30
N PRO A 168 18.97 21.13 16.14
CA PRO A 168 20.00 22.14 15.85
C PRO A 168 19.52 23.59 15.97
N GLN A 169 18.23 23.86 15.76
CA GLN A 169 17.69 25.22 15.73
C GLN A 169 17.32 25.78 17.11
N CYS A 170 16.83 24.95 18.02
CA CYS A 170 16.39 25.40 19.36
C CYS A 170 17.16 24.76 20.52
N GLY A 171 18.02 23.78 20.25
CA GLY A 171 18.79 23.06 21.25
C GLY A 171 17.97 22.10 22.13
N GLN A 172 16.65 22.02 21.97
CA GLN A 172 15.80 21.15 22.79
C GLN A 172 15.79 19.70 22.28
N LEU A 173 15.46 18.75 23.17
CA LEU A 173 15.37 17.34 22.84
C LEU A 173 14.25 17.04 21.81
N ILE A 174 14.56 16.20 20.83
CA ILE A 174 13.61 15.62 19.89
C ILE A 174 13.09 14.32 20.49
N THR A 175 11.79 14.26 20.71
CA THR A 175 11.06 13.14 21.31
C THR A 175 9.86 12.75 20.45
N ASN A 176 9.26 11.60 20.72
CA ASN A 176 8.04 11.17 20.02
C ASN A 176 6.85 12.12 20.23
N GLN A 177 6.83 12.86 21.34
CA GLN A 177 5.77 13.83 21.65
C GLN A 177 5.97 15.14 20.89
N THR A 178 7.21 15.62 20.78
CA THR A 178 7.54 16.86 20.07
C THR A 178 7.53 16.69 18.55
N GLY A 179 7.78 15.46 18.09
CA GLY A 179 7.84 15.13 16.66
C GLY A 179 9.05 15.74 15.97
N TRP A 180 9.23 15.41 14.70
CA TRP A 180 10.35 15.89 13.88
C TRP A 180 10.00 15.93 12.40
N ASN A 181 10.68 16.81 11.68
CA ASN A 181 10.75 16.85 10.22
C ASN A 181 12.21 16.66 9.79
N ILE A 182 12.42 16.04 8.64
CA ILE A 182 13.74 15.97 8.00
C ILE A 182 13.92 17.22 7.14
N HIS A 183 15.04 17.90 7.32
CA HIS A 183 15.42 19.12 6.64
C HIS A 183 16.74 18.96 5.88
N HIS A 184 16.87 19.60 4.72
CA HIS A 184 18.13 19.70 3.98
C HIS A 184 18.94 20.91 4.43
N ARG A 185 20.16 20.68 4.93
CA ARG A 185 21.09 21.76 5.34
C ARG A 185 21.45 22.69 4.19
N ILE A 186 21.82 22.09 3.05
CA ILE A 186 21.97 22.77 1.77
C ILE A 186 20.73 22.41 0.95
N ARG A 187 19.97 23.43 0.58
CA ARG A 187 18.76 23.29 -0.24
C ARG A 187 19.09 22.72 -1.61
N LYS A 188 18.15 21.99 -2.22
CA LYS A 188 18.36 21.44 -3.57
C LYS A 188 18.59 22.51 -4.63
N VAL A 189 17.92 23.65 -4.50
CA VAL A 189 18.12 24.83 -5.36
C VAL A 189 19.58 25.30 -5.34
N MET A 190 20.25 25.14 -4.20
CA MET A 190 21.64 25.54 -3.97
C MET A 190 22.64 24.38 -4.21
N GLY A 191 22.20 23.29 -4.86
CA GLY A 191 23.05 22.12 -5.15
C GLY A 191 23.13 21.06 -4.06
N GLY A 192 22.29 21.13 -3.02
CA GLY A 192 22.30 20.14 -1.94
C GLY A 192 21.80 18.74 -2.35
N SER A 193 22.42 17.70 -1.79
CA SER A 193 22.10 16.28 -2.06
C SER A 193 21.07 15.71 -1.07
N ASP A 194 20.47 14.56 -1.40
CA ASP A 194 19.61 13.79 -0.47
C ASP A 194 20.41 12.85 0.47
N GLU A 195 21.72 13.08 0.58
CA GLU A 195 22.61 12.24 1.39
C GLU A 195 22.46 12.52 2.88
N LEU A 196 22.72 11.50 3.72
CA LEU A 196 22.61 11.62 5.18
C LEU A 196 23.46 12.77 5.75
N THR A 197 24.56 13.12 5.08
CA THR A 197 25.46 14.22 5.41
C THR A 197 24.76 15.57 5.37
N ASN A 198 23.87 15.75 4.38
CA ASN A 198 23.11 16.98 4.10
C ASN A 198 21.72 17.01 4.76
N LEU A 199 21.33 15.96 5.50
CA LEU A 199 20.04 15.88 6.18
C LEU A 199 20.18 16.12 7.68
N GLU A 200 19.15 16.73 8.28
CA GLU A 200 19.01 16.88 9.72
C GLU A 200 17.55 16.81 10.19
N LEU A 201 17.36 16.59 11.48
CA LEU A 201 16.06 16.57 12.14
C LEU A 201 15.81 17.88 12.87
N LEU A 202 14.69 18.53 12.55
CA LEU A 202 14.20 19.73 13.21
C LEU A 202 12.82 19.48 13.82
N HIS A 203 12.47 20.17 14.90
CA HIS A 203 11.08 20.19 15.37
C HIS A 203 10.17 20.82 14.30
N PRO A 204 8.90 20.40 14.19
CA PRO A 204 7.98 20.91 13.18
C PRO A 204 7.80 22.44 13.16
N ASN A 205 7.95 23.09 14.33
CA ASN A 205 7.88 24.55 14.45
C ASN A 205 9.21 25.21 14.06
N CYS A 206 10.35 24.70 14.54
CA CYS A 206 11.68 25.19 14.17
C CYS A 206 11.91 25.09 12.65
N HIS A 207 11.48 23.99 12.06
CA HIS A 207 11.49 23.77 10.62
C HIS A 207 10.68 24.85 9.88
N ARG A 208 9.46 25.16 10.33
CA ARG A 208 8.63 26.22 9.72
C ARG A 208 9.27 27.60 9.88
N GLN A 209 9.85 27.90 11.04
CA GLN A 209 10.51 29.17 11.32
C GLN A 209 11.73 29.38 10.42
N LEU A 210 12.55 28.34 10.22
CA LEU A 210 13.73 28.40 9.36
C LEU A 210 13.36 28.79 7.93
N HIS A 211 12.43 28.05 7.32
CA HIS A 211 11.93 28.36 5.96
C HIS A 211 11.24 29.73 5.86
N SER A 212 10.59 30.20 6.93
CA SER A 212 9.96 31.54 6.94
C SER A 212 10.99 32.67 6.95
N ARG A 213 12.12 32.49 7.65
CA ARG A 213 13.21 33.48 7.69
C ARG A 213 13.96 33.51 6.36
N GLU A 214 14.18 32.36 5.76
CA GLU A 214 14.85 32.22 4.47
C GLU A 214 14.01 32.75 3.29
N ALA A 215 12.68 32.60 3.33
CA ALA A 215 11.78 33.22 2.35
C ALA A 215 11.83 34.75 2.39
N GLY A 216 12.10 35.34 3.57
CA GLY A 216 12.30 36.78 3.74
C GLY A 216 13.66 37.28 3.27
N ALA A 217 14.70 36.43 3.30
CA ALA A 217 16.05 36.80 2.87
C ALA A 217 16.18 36.94 1.34
N HIS A 218 15.41 36.17 0.56
CA HIS A 218 15.40 36.27 -0.91
C HIS A 218 14.79 37.56 -1.47
N ARG A 219 14.10 38.37 -0.67
CA ARG A 219 13.60 39.69 -1.11
C ARG A 219 14.66 40.80 -1.10
N LYS A 220 15.87 40.55 -0.56
CA LYS A 220 16.92 41.58 -0.42
C LYS A 220 17.98 41.57 -1.52
N HIS A 221 17.87 40.68 -2.51
CA HIS A 221 18.83 40.56 -3.61
C HIS A 221 18.15 40.55 -5.00
N LEU A 222 17.02 41.23 -5.11
CA LEU A 222 16.45 41.72 -6.37
C LEU A 222 16.38 43.25 -6.27
#